data_AF-A0A6M2DXR6-F1
#
_entry.id   AF-A0A6M2DXR6-F1
#
_cell.length_a   1.000
_cell.length_b   1.000
_cell.length_c   1.000
_cell.angle_alpha   90.00
_cell.angle_beta   90.00
_cell.angle_gamma   90.00
#
_symmetry.space_group_name_H-M   'P 1'
#
loop_
_entity.id
_entity.type
_entity.pdbx_description
1 polymer ?
#
loop_
_entity_poly.entity_id
_entity_poly.type
_entity_poly.pdbx_seq_one_letter_code
_entity_poly.pdbx_strand_id
1 'polypeptide(L)'
;MAQSIKIMFTLAIYVSYGLQCYVPVEILLTRYFEKKIAASDHKLLYEYAIRIGVVIITFLSAVAIPRLGLFISLIGVFCLSALGLAFPAVIELCAKWPDNLGKFRCVLIKDLALVLFGIVALIVGTYVSVLGIVLSFM
;
A
#
# COMPACT_ATOMS: atom_id res chain seq x y z
N MET A 1 -32.28 -8.91 -4.88
CA MET A 1 -31.38 -7.74 -4.88
C MET A 1 -30.07 -8.01 -4.14
N ALA A 2 -30.07 -8.34 -2.85
CA ALA A 2 -28.84 -8.59 -2.09
C ALA A 2 -27.97 -9.75 -2.61
N GLN A 3 -28.58 -10.85 -3.08
CA GLN A 3 -27.84 -11.97 -3.67
C GLN A 3 -27.12 -11.58 -4.97
N SER A 4 -27.79 -10.84 -5.85
CA SER A 4 -27.21 -10.36 -7.10
C SER A 4 -26.00 -9.45 -6.87
N ILE A 5 -26.07 -8.55 -5.88
CA ILE A 5 -24.95 -7.67 -5.50
C ILE A 5 -23.76 -8.48 -4.99
N LYS A 6 -23.98 -9.51 -4.14
CA LYS A 6 -22.90 -10.37 -3.66
C LYS A 6 -22.21 -11.10 -4.82
N ILE A 7 -22.97 -11.66 -5.75
CA ILE A 7 -22.42 -12.37 -6.92
C ILE A 7 -21.56 -11.40 -7.76
N MET A 8 -22.07 -10.20 -8.01
CA MET A 8 -21.35 -9.18 -8.78
C MET A 8 -20.06 -8.72 -8.07
N PHE A 9 -20.10 -8.51 -6.75
CA PHE A 9 -18.91 -8.16 -5.96
C PHE A 9 -17.87 -9.28 -5.94
N THR A 10 -18.29 -10.53 -5.71
CA THR A 10 -17.36 -11.67 -5.71
C THR A 10 -16.65 -11.80 -7.05
N LEU A 11 -17.37 -11.65 -8.15
CA LEU A 11 -16.81 -11.74 -9.50
C LEU A 11 -15.84 -10.57 -9.77
N ALA A 12 -16.18 -9.36 -9.33
CA ALA A 12 -15.30 -8.19 -9.45
C ALA A 12 -14.01 -8.34 -8.63
N ILE A 13 -14.10 -8.82 -7.38
CA ILE A 13 -12.94 -9.05 -6.51
C ILE A 13 -12.05 -10.17 -7.08
N TYR A 14 -12.65 -11.26 -7.57
CA TYR A 14 -11.92 -12.37 -8.17
C TYR A 14 -11.05 -11.92 -9.35
N VAL A 15 -11.63 -11.14 -10.27
CA VAL A 15 -10.90 -10.61 -11.43
C VAL A 15 -9.84 -9.59 -10.99
N SER A 16 -10.19 -8.69 -10.06
CA SER A 16 -9.28 -7.63 -9.59
C SER A 16 -8.07 -8.19 -8.84
N TYR A 17 -8.25 -9.25 -8.05
CA TYR A 17 -7.18 -9.89 -7.30
C TYR A 17 -6.09 -10.46 -8.24
N GLY A 18 -6.50 -11.10 -9.33
CA GLY A 18 -5.55 -11.61 -10.33
C GLY A 18 -4.68 -10.52 -10.94
N LEU A 19 -5.28 -9.38 -11.27
CA LEU A 19 -4.56 -8.22 -11.81
C LEU A 19 -3.66 -7.54 -10.76
N GLN A 20 -4.14 -7.41 -9.51
CA GLN A 20 -3.38 -6.77 -8.43
C GLN A 20 -2.15 -7.58 -8.01
N CYS A 21 -2.18 -8.91 -8.07
CA CYS A 21 -1.02 -9.74 -7.75
C CYS A 21 0.08 -9.72 -8.84
N TYR A 22 -0.24 -9.31 -10.07
CA TYR A 22 0.74 -9.27 -11.17
C TYR A 22 1.85 -8.24 -10.91
N VAL A 23 1.47 -7.00 -10.54
CA VAL A 23 2.40 -5.88 -10.34
C VAL A 23 3.48 -6.16 -9.27
N PRO A 24 3.17 -6.59 -8.03
CA PRO A 24 4.19 -6.87 -7.02
C PRO A 24 5.07 -8.06 -7.40
N VAL A 25 4.54 -9.09 -8.07
CA VAL A 25 5.33 -10.25 -8.53
C VAL A 25 6.33 -9.82 -9.59
N GLU A 26 5.89 -9.03 -10.58
CA GLU A 26 6.77 -8.48 -11.62
C GLU A 26 7.85 -7.58 -11.03
N ILE A 27 7.49 -6.67 -10.11
CA ILE A 27 8.47 -5.79 -9.45
C ILE A 27 9.50 -6.60 -8.64
N LEU A 28 9.07 -7.61 -7.88
CA LEU A 28 9.97 -8.47 -7.12
C LEU A 28 10.93 -9.26 -8.02
N LEU A 29 10.41 -9.80 -9.12
CA LEU A 29 11.20 -10.59 -10.06
C LEU A 29 12.22 -9.71 -10.79
N THR A 30 11.78 -8.59 -11.34
CA THR A 30 12.62 -7.69 -12.14
C THR A 30 13.61 -6.92 -11.27
N ARG A 31 13.17 -6.21 -10.21
CA ARG A 31 14.10 -5.39 -9.40
C ARG A 31 15.00 -6.19 -8.49
N TYR A 32 14.50 -7.26 -7.88
CA TYR A 32 15.21 -7.95 -6.80
C TYR A 32 15.97 -9.17 -7.31
N PHE A 33 15.41 -9.86 -8.30
CA PHE A 33 15.90 -11.16 -8.69
C PHE A 33 16.59 -11.22 -10.04
N GLU A 34 16.48 -10.24 -10.96
CA GLU A 34 17.25 -10.23 -12.22
C GLU A 34 18.75 -10.49 -12.00
N LYS A 35 19.36 -9.81 -11.01
CA LYS A 35 20.79 -9.95 -10.71
C LYS A 35 21.17 -11.30 -10.08
N LYS A 36 20.24 -11.96 -9.38
CA LYS A 36 20.47 -13.28 -8.74
C LYS A 36 20.08 -14.46 -9.64
N ILE A 37 19.10 -14.26 -10.52
CA ILE A 37 18.54 -15.23 -11.46
C ILE A 37 19.42 -15.35 -12.71
N ALA A 38 20.15 -14.31 -13.11
CA ALA A 38 21.15 -14.43 -14.19
C ALA A 38 22.25 -15.46 -13.89
N ALA A 39 22.47 -15.80 -12.61
CA ALA A 39 23.52 -16.71 -12.16
C ALA A 39 23.04 -18.16 -11.89
N SER A 40 21.74 -18.48 -12.03
CA SER A 40 21.22 -19.82 -11.68
C SER A 40 20.13 -20.31 -12.64
N ASP A 41 20.23 -21.58 -13.04
CA ASP A 41 19.35 -22.29 -13.99
C ASP A 41 17.92 -22.52 -13.46
N HIS A 42 17.65 -22.19 -12.20
CA HIS A 42 16.38 -22.45 -11.51
C HIS A 42 15.42 -21.25 -11.51
N LYS A 43 15.32 -20.53 -12.64
CA LYS A 43 14.47 -19.33 -12.76
C LYS A 43 13.00 -19.58 -12.39
N LEU A 44 12.47 -20.72 -12.85
CA LEU A 44 11.09 -21.13 -12.62
C LEU A 44 10.78 -21.40 -11.14
N LEU A 45 11.73 -21.97 -10.38
CA LEU A 45 11.53 -22.25 -8.95
C LEU A 45 11.45 -20.96 -8.13
N TYR A 46 12.27 -19.96 -8.46
CA TYR A 46 12.24 -18.66 -7.80
C TYR A 46 10.95 -17.89 -8.07
N GLU A 47 10.47 -17.90 -9.32
CA GLU A 47 9.20 -17.28 -9.68
C GLU A 47 8.03 -17.91 -8.91
N TYR A 48 7.97 -19.24 -8.84
CA TYR A 48 6.96 -19.95 -8.05
C TYR A 48 7.08 -19.65 -6.55
N ALA A 49 8.29 -19.61 -6.00
CA ALA A 49 8.52 -19.30 -4.58
C ALA A 49 8.04 -17.90 -4.20
N ILE A 50 8.31 -16.89 -5.03
CA ILE A 50 7.84 -15.51 -4.82
C ILE A 50 6.32 -15.47 -4.87
N ARG A 51 5.71 -16.12 -5.86
CA ARG A 51 4.25 -16.16 -6.02
C ARG A 51 3.57 -16.79 -4.81
N ILE A 52 4.09 -17.93 -4.35
CA ILE A 52 3.61 -18.62 -3.15
C ILE A 52 3.81 -17.75 -1.91
N GLY A 53 4.98 -17.10 -1.77
CA GLY A 53 5.27 -16.19 -0.66
C GLY A 53 4.28 -15.03 -0.56
N VAL A 54 3.98 -14.37 -1.68
CA VAL A 54 2.99 -13.26 -1.72
C VAL A 54 1.61 -13.77 -1.32
N VAL A 55 1.17 -14.92 -1.83
CA VAL A 55 -0.14 -15.49 -1.47
C VAL A 55 -0.20 -15.87 0.02
N ILE A 56 0.87 -16.47 0.55
CA ILE A 56 0.97 -16.83 1.97
C ILE A 56 0.87 -15.60 2.87
N ILE A 57 1.57 -14.51 2.55
CA ILE A 57 1.49 -13.26 3.33
C ILE A 57 0.07 -12.69 3.32
N THR A 58 -0.59 -12.69 2.16
CA THR A 58 -1.99 -12.24 2.06
C THR A 58 -2.93 -13.13 2.87
N PHE A 59 -2.71 -14.44 2.86
CA PHE A 59 -3.51 -15.40 3.63
C PHE A 59 -3.31 -15.23 5.14
N LEU A 60 -2.06 -15.09 5.60
CA LEU A 60 -1.73 -14.76 6.99
C LEU A 60 -2.39 -13.46 7.44
N SER A 61 -2.36 -12.44 6.58
CA SER A 61 -3.05 -11.17 6.85
C SER A 61 -4.56 -11.40 7.00
N ALA A 62 -5.19 -12.17 6.10
CA ALA A 62 -6.61 -12.49 6.19
C ALA A 62 -6.98 -13.25 7.48
N VAL A 63 -6.14 -14.18 7.95
CA VAL A 63 -6.36 -14.92 9.21
C VAL A 63 -6.23 -14.01 10.43
N ALA A 64 -5.33 -13.02 10.40
CA ALA A 64 -5.11 -12.11 11.52
C ALA A 64 -6.24 -11.08 11.74
N ILE A 65 -7.15 -10.90 10.77
CA ILE A 65 -8.11 -9.78 10.76
C ILE A 65 -9.54 -10.28 11.00
N PRO A 66 -10.07 -10.19 12.24
CA PRO A 66 -11.48 -10.49 12.52
C PRO A 66 -12.44 -9.40 12.00
N ARG A 67 -11.92 -8.19 11.68
CA ARG A 67 -12.70 -7.01 11.25
C ARG A 67 -12.07 -6.34 10.02
N LEU A 68 -12.44 -6.81 8.82
CA LEU A 68 -11.91 -6.32 7.54
C LEU A 68 -12.03 -4.80 7.35
N GLY A 69 -13.09 -4.17 7.84
CA GLY A 69 -13.30 -2.71 7.70
C GLY A 69 -12.23 -1.86 8.39
N LEU A 70 -11.80 -2.25 9.60
CA LEU A 70 -10.77 -1.52 10.35
C LEU A 70 -9.40 -1.63 9.67
N PHE A 71 -9.12 -2.78 9.08
CA PHE A 71 -7.89 -3.02 8.34
C PHE A 71 -7.84 -2.26 7.01
N ILE A 72 -8.95 -2.24 6.26
CA ILE A 72 -9.06 -1.44 5.02
C ILE A 72 -8.83 0.04 5.33
N SER A 73 -9.39 0.56 6.43
CA SER A 73 -9.15 1.93 6.88
C SER A 73 -7.68 2.18 7.26
N LEU A 74 -7.03 1.23 7.94
CA LEU A 74 -5.63 1.33 8.36
C LEU A 74 -4.67 1.35 7.17
N ILE A 75 -4.78 0.37 6.26
CA ILE A 75 -3.95 0.33 5.05
C ILE A 75 -4.24 1.53 4.17
N GLY A 76 -5.51 1.94 4.06
CA GLY A 76 -5.91 3.12 3.30
C GLY A 76 -5.20 4.37 3.77
N VAL A 77 -5.23 4.66 5.08
CA VAL A 77 -4.56 5.86 5.62
C VAL A 77 -3.04 5.76 5.54
N PHE A 78 -2.48 4.57 5.73
CA PHE A 78 -1.03 4.33 5.62
C PHE A 78 -0.53 4.59 4.19
N CYS A 79 -1.17 3.97 3.20
CA CYS A 79 -0.83 4.14 1.79
C CYS A 79 -1.12 5.55 1.30
N LEU A 80 -2.24 6.17 1.70
CA LEU A 80 -2.58 7.54 1.30
C LEU A 80 -1.58 8.55 1.87
N SER A 81 -1.18 8.38 3.15
CA SER A 81 -0.17 9.26 3.74
C SER A 81 1.20 9.08 3.08
N ALA A 82 1.62 7.84 2.81
CA ALA A 82 2.93 7.57 2.22
C ALA A 82 3.00 7.91 0.71
N LEU A 83 2.11 7.34 -0.11
CA LEU A 83 2.11 7.53 -1.56
C LEU A 83 1.34 8.77 -2.00
N GLY A 84 0.22 9.08 -1.36
CA GLY A 84 -0.65 10.18 -1.78
C GLY A 84 -0.21 11.56 -1.29
N LEU A 85 0.42 11.65 -0.12
CA LEU A 85 0.82 12.93 0.50
C LEU A 85 2.34 13.11 0.53
N ALA A 86 3.10 12.12 1.02
CA ALA A 86 4.54 12.27 1.20
C ALA A 86 5.32 12.25 -0.13
N PHE A 87 5.04 11.31 -1.04
CA PHE A 87 5.71 11.26 -2.34
C PHE A 87 5.63 12.55 -3.17
N PRO A 88 4.43 13.14 -3.41
CA PRO A 88 4.34 14.37 -4.18
C PRO A 88 5.03 15.55 -3.48
N ALA A 89 4.91 15.67 -2.16
CA ALA A 89 5.59 16.72 -1.39
C ALA A 89 7.12 16.61 -1.48
N VAL A 90 7.67 15.39 -1.42
CA VAL A 90 9.11 15.17 -1.57
C VAL A 90 9.57 15.48 -3.00
N ILE A 91 8.80 15.09 -4.02
CA ILE A 91 9.13 15.39 -5.42
C ILE A 91 9.10 16.89 -5.69
N GLU A 92 8.08 17.62 -5.20
CA GLU A 92 7.99 19.07 -5.35
C GLU A 92 9.15 19.79 -4.64
N LEU A 93 9.51 19.34 -3.43
CA LEU A 93 10.64 19.86 -2.67
C LEU A 93 11.97 19.66 -3.41
N CYS A 94 12.22 18.47 -3.94
CA CYS A 94 13.42 18.16 -4.72
C CYS A 94 13.47 18.93 -6.05
N ALA A 95 12.33 19.10 -6.73
CA ALA A 95 12.28 19.78 -8.03
C ALA A 95 12.49 21.30 -7.94
N LYS A 96 12.14 21.93 -6.81
CA LYS A 96 12.24 23.39 -6.63
C LYS A 96 13.50 23.87 -5.90
N TRP A 97 14.29 22.97 -5.34
CA TRP A 97 15.60 23.27 -4.77
C TRP A 97 16.64 23.44 -5.92
N PRO A 98 17.48 24.51 -6.02
CA PRO A 98 17.70 25.66 -5.13
C PRO A 98 17.13 27.01 -5.61
N ASP A 99 16.80 27.17 -6.90
CA ASP A 99 16.61 28.49 -7.51
C ASP A 99 15.14 28.95 -7.60
N ASN A 100 14.16 28.08 -7.28
CA ASN A 100 12.74 28.36 -7.50
C ASN A 100 11.82 27.90 -6.37
N LEU A 101 12.19 28.21 -5.11
CA LEU A 101 11.33 28.07 -3.92
C LEU A 101 10.00 28.87 -3.98
N GLY A 102 9.75 29.57 -5.10
CA GLY A 102 8.56 30.37 -5.35
C GLY A 102 8.60 31.70 -4.60
N LYS A 103 7.91 32.71 -5.13
CA LYS A 103 7.62 33.95 -4.42
C LYS A 103 7.08 33.58 -3.02
N PHE A 104 7.79 34.01 -1.96
CA PHE A 104 7.38 33.92 -0.55
C PHE A 104 7.51 32.59 0.23
N ARG A 105 8.31 31.58 -0.17
CA ARG A 105 8.39 30.29 0.57
C ARG A 105 7.03 29.55 0.70
N CYS A 106 6.00 29.97 -0.04
CA CYS A 106 4.67 29.36 0.02
C CYS A 106 4.67 27.87 -0.33
N VAL A 107 5.58 27.44 -1.21
CA VAL A 107 5.73 26.03 -1.57
C VAL A 107 6.18 25.22 -0.35
N LEU A 108 7.22 25.68 0.36
CA LEU A 108 7.73 25.03 1.55
C LEU A 108 6.66 24.89 2.64
N ILE A 109 5.84 25.92 2.84
CA ILE A 109 4.76 25.91 3.82
C ILE A 109 3.66 24.91 3.41
N LYS A 110 3.31 24.86 2.12
CA LYS A 110 2.31 23.91 1.62
C LYS A 110 2.79 22.48 1.75
N ASP A 111 4.02 22.17 1.36
CA ASP A 111 4.61 20.83 1.51
C ASP A 111 4.67 20.40 2.98
N LEU A 112 5.11 21.31 3.87
CA LEU A 112 5.16 21.04 5.30
C LEU A 112 3.76 20.78 5.87
N ALA A 113 2.76 21.58 5.49
CA ALA A 113 1.37 21.38 5.92
C ALA A 113 0.80 20.04 5.42
N LEU A 114 1.15 19.64 4.19
CA LEU A 114 0.72 18.36 3.57
C LEU A 114 1.29 17.16 4.34
N VAL A 115 2.58 17.22 4.70
CA VAL A 115 3.24 16.20 5.53
C VAL A 115 2.63 16.14 6.93
N LEU A 116 2.39 17.30 7.55
CA LEU A 116 1.79 17.39 8.89
C LEU A 116 0.37 16.79 8.90
N PHE A 117 -0.43 17.11 7.89
CA PHE A 117 -1.76 16.52 7.71
C PHE A 117 -1.69 15.00 7.53
N GLY A 118 -0.73 14.50 6.75
CA GLY A 118 -0.50 13.06 6.59
C GLY A 118 -0.16 12.35 7.91
N ILE A 119 0.71 12.94 8.73
CA ILE A 119 1.07 12.40 10.04
C ILE A 119 -0.14 12.37 10.97
N VAL A 120 -0.92 13.45 11.02
CA VAL A 120 -2.15 13.50 11.84
C VAL A 120 -3.15 12.44 11.38
N ALA A 121 -3.37 12.32 10.07
CA ALA A 121 -4.25 11.30 9.51
C ALA A 121 -3.76 9.88 9.88
N LEU A 122 -2.46 9.61 9.78
CA LEU A 122 -1.85 8.34 10.16
C LEU A 122 -2.07 8.01 11.64
N ILE A 123 -1.83 8.97 12.55
CA ILE A 123 -2.00 8.77 14.00
C ILE A 123 -3.46 8.50 14.32
N VAL A 124 -4.38 9.34 13.84
CA VAL A 124 -5.82 9.19 14.10
C VAL A 124 -6.34 7.87 13.53
N GLY A 125 -5.99 7.56 12.27
CA GLY A 125 -6.43 6.32 11.63
C GLY A 125 -5.86 5.07 12.29
N THR A 126 -4.58 5.08 12.70
CA THR A 126 -3.99 3.95 13.44
C THR A 126 -4.65 3.78 14.80
N TYR A 127 -4.89 4.88 15.53
CA TYR A 127 -5.54 4.83 16.84
C TYR A 127 -6.94 4.22 16.75
N VAL A 128 -7.78 4.67 15.81
CA VAL A 128 -9.14 4.15 15.61
C VAL A 128 -9.13 2.68 15.21
N SER A 129 -8.23 2.30 14.29
CA SER A 129 -8.13 0.91 13.83
C SER A 129 -7.65 -0.04 14.95
N VAL A 130 -6.63 0.34 15.72
CA VAL A 130 -6.11 -0.48 16.82
C VAL A 130 -7.13 -0.60 17.96
N LEU A 131 -7.78 0.51 18.34
CA LEU A 131 -8.83 0.49 19.34
C LEU A 131 -9.97 -0.46 18.93
N GLY A 132 -10.41 -0.38 17.68
CA GLY A 132 -11.47 -1.27 17.17
C GLY A 132 -11.06 -2.74 17.14
N ILE A 133 -9.78 -3.05 16.92
CA ILE A 133 -9.26 -4.43 17.00
C ILE A 133 -9.30 -4.92 18.45
N VAL A 134 -8.73 -4.15 19.38
CA VAL A 134 -8.66 -4.51 20.81
C VAL A 134 -10.06 -4.70 21.41
N LEU A 135 -10.97 -3.77 21.13
CA LEU A 135 -12.35 -3.81 21.63
C LEU A 135 -13.16 -4.94 21.00
N SER A 136 -12.78 -5.42 19.80
CA SER A 136 -13.42 -6.58 19.18
C SER A 136 -12.93 -7.92 19.74
N PHE A 137 -11.83 -7.93 20.52
CA PHE A 137 -11.30 -9.12 21.19
C PHE A 137 -11.72 -9.24 22.67
N MET A 138 -12.26 -8.17 23.27
CA MET A 138 -12.82 -8.14 24.63
C MET A 138 -14.34 -8.34 24.58
#